data_AF-C4YJK0-F1
#
_entry.id   AF-C4YJK0-F1
#
_cell.length_a   1.000
_cell.length_b   1.000
_cell.length_c   1.000
_cell.angle_alpha   90.00
_cell.angle_beta   90.00
_cell.angle_gamma   90.00
#
_symmetry.space_group_name_H-M   'P 1'
#
loop_
_entity.id
_entity.type
_entity.pdbx_description
1 polymer ?
#
loop_
_entity_poly.entity_id
_entity_poly.type
_entity_poly.pdbx_seq_one_letter_code
_entity_poly.pdbx_strand_id
1 'polypeptide(L)'
;MTQLSSALAFYLIAWAILSFIFMLLTFKSTVLLSGFFLCLTALFSLLSASYFVGSVALTKAAGAFGLIAVVAALYDTFALLATKQNSYFTLPVIPLPGSEAKQEK
;
A
#
# COMPACT_ATOMS: atom_id res chain seq x y z
N MET A 1 17.69 -18.49 17.37
CA MET A 1 16.69 -17.45 17.08
C MET A 1 15.69 -17.44 18.23
N THR A 2 15.37 -16.27 18.79
CA THR A 2 14.45 -16.14 19.93
C THR A 2 13.02 -16.44 19.46
N GLN A 3 12.21 -17.11 20.30
CA GLN A 3 10.82 -17.45 19.97
C GLN A 3 9.99 -16.23 19.50
N LEU A 4 10.37 -15.04 19.98
CA LEU A 4 9.77 -13.76 19.60
C LEU A 4 9.96 -13.40 18.12
N SER A 5 11.15 -13.60 17.54
CA SER A 5 11.38 -13.30 16.11
C SER A 5 10.56 -14.20 15.19
N SER A 6 10.45 -15.48 15.53
CA SER A 6 9.63 -16.43 14.77
C SER A 6 8.13 -16.10 14.88
N ALA A 7 7.65 -15.72 16.07
CA ALA A 7 6.27 -15.29 16.27
C ALA A 7 5.96 -14.00 15.47
N LEU A 8 6.87 -13.02 15.47
CA LEU A 8 6.72 -11.81 14.66
C LEU A 8 6.67 -12.14 13.18
N ALA A 9 7.56 -13.00 12.68
CA ALA A 9 7.61 -13.33 11.26
C ALA A 9 6.28 -13.96 10.77
N PHE A 10 5.66 -14.83 11.58
CA PHE A 10 4.33 -15.38 11.33
C PHE A 10 3.22 -14.33 11.36
N TYR A 11 3.24 -13.41 12.32
CA TYR A 11 2.30 -12.29 12.37
C TYR A 11 2.41 -11.41 11.11
N LEU A 12 3.63 -11.10 10.67
CA LEU A 12 3.85 -10.32 9.45
C LEU A 12 3.42 -11.07 8.18
N ILE A 13 3.53 -12.39 8.12
CA ILE A 13 2.99 -13.20 7.01
C ILE A 13 1.47 -13.11 6.97
N ALA A 14 0.79 -13.25 8.12
CA ALA A 14 -0.65 -13.11 8.19
C ALA A 14 -1.09 -11.73 7.68
N TRP A 15 -0.33 -10.69 8.04
CA TRP A 15 -0.58 -9.33 7.57
C TRP A 15 -0.28 -9.12 6.08
N ALA A 16 0.73 -9.81 5.53
CA ALA A 16 1.03 -9.82 4.10
C ALA A 16 -0.09 -10.49 3.29
N ILE A 17 -0.64 -11.61 3.77
CA ILE A 17 -1.76 -12.31 3.12
C ILE A 17 -3.01 -11.42 3.09
N LEU A 18 -3.31 -10.75 4.21
CA LEU A 18 -4.42 -9.80 4.29
C LEU A 18 -4.24 -8.63 3.30
N SER A 19 -3.02 -8.08 3.21
CA SER A 19 -2.69 -7.02 2.26
C SER A 19 -2.81 -7.49 0.80
N PHE A 20 -2.46 -8.75 0.52
CA PHE A 20 -2.62 -9.35 -0.80
C PHE A 20 -4.10 -9.53 -1.20
N ILE A 21 -4.98 -9.89 -0.26
CA ILE A 21 -6.43 -9.95 -0.51
C ILE A 21 -6.96 -8.55 -0.83
N PHE A 22 -6.52 -7.52 -0.11
CA PHE A 22 -6.88 -6.14 -0.43
C PHE A 22 -6.31 -5.67 -1.77
N MET A 23 -5.11 -6.09 -2.14
CA MET A 23 -4.54 -5.83 -3.47
C MET A 23 -5.46 -6.38 -4.58
N LEU A 24 -5.97 -7.62 -4.44
CA LEU A 24 -6.91 -8.21 -5.40
C LEU A 24 -8.24 -7.44 -5.46
N LEU A 25 -8.74 -6.98 -4.31
CA LEU A 25 -9.96 -6.18 -4.24
C LEU A 25 -9.81 -4.82 -4.92
N THR A 26 -8.60 -4.24 -4.84
CA THR A 26 -8.31 -2.88 -5.33
C THR A 26 -8.08 -2.82 -6.84
N PHE A 27 -7.80 -3.95 -7.50
CA PHE A 27 -7.66 -4.04 -8.95
C PHE A 27 -8.87 -3.49 -9.73
N LYS A 28 -10.03 -3.37 -9.07
CA LYS A 28 -11.29 -2.89 -9.66
C LYS A 28 -11.60 -1.40 -9.37
N SER A 29 -10.83 -0.71 -8.51
CA SER A 29 -11.21 0.62 -7.99
C SER A 29 -10.37 1.77 -8.57
N THR A 30 -9.05 1.80 -8.39
CA THR A 30 -8.19 2.93 -8.78
C THR A 30 -6.73 2.48 -8.95
N VAL A 31 -6.03 2.92 -10.01
CA VAL A 31 -4.63 2.52 -10.30
C VAL A 31 -3.66 2.93 -9.18
N LEU A 32 -3.87 4.10 -8.57
CA LEU A 32 -3.03 4.57 -7.46
C LEU A 32 -3.22 3.75 -6.18
N LEU A 33 -4.48 3.53 -5.78
CA LEU A 33 -4.81 2.69 -4.64
C LEU A 33 -4.27 1.25 -4.83
N SER A 34 -4.30 0.73 -6.05
CA SER A 34 -3.76 -0.59 -6.39
C SER A 34 -2.22 -0.62 -6.26
N GLY A 35 -1.54 0.42 -6.74
CA GLY A 35 -0.09 0.58 -6.58
C GLY A 35 0.35 0.71 -5.11
N PHE A 36 -0.43 1.43 -4.28
CA PHE A 36 -0.19 1.53 -2.84
C PHE A 36 -0.25 0.15 -2.15
N PHE A 37 -1.31 -0.63 -2.39
CA PHE A 37 -1.46 -1.96 -1.80
C PHE A 37 -0.40 -2.96 -2.27
N LEU A 38 0.06 -2.84 -3.52
CA LEU A 38 1.19 -3.61 -4.05
C LEU A 38 2.48 -3.33 -3.27
N CYS A 39 2.78 -2.04 -3.08
CA CYS A 39 3.97 -1.60 -2.34
C CYS A 39 3.92 -2.07 -0.87
N LEU A 40 2.72 -2.00 -0.25
CA LEU A 40 2.48 -2.49 1.11
C LEU A 40 2.67 -4.00 1.23
N THR A 41 2.13 -4.77 0.28
CA THR A 41 2.25 -6.23 0.26
C THR A 41 3.72 -6.65 0.11
N ALA A 42 4.48 -5.96 -0.76
CA ALA A 42 5.92 -6.18 -0.90
C ALA A 42 6.69 -5.84 0.40
N LEU A 43 6.33 -4.75 1.08
CA LEU A 43 6.91 -4.36 2.38
C LEU A 43 6.74 -5.47 3.43
N PHE A 44 5.52 -5.98 3.63
CA PHE A 44 5.28 -6.99 4.68
C PHE A 44 5.97 -8.32 4.36
N SER A 45 6.02 -8.68 3.08
CA SER A 45 6.72 -9.87 2.60
C SER A 45 8.23 -9.79 2.86
N LEU A 46 8.87 -8.67 2.48
CA LEU A 46 10.30 -8.45 2.71
C LEU A 46 10.63 -8.33 4.20
N LEU A 47 9.78 -7.68 4.98
CA LEU A 47 9.98 -7.50 6.41
C LEU A 47 9.88 -8.84 7.15
N SER A 48 8.92 -9.70 6.81
CA SER A 48 8.84 -11.05 7.36
C SER A 48 10.08 -11.89 7.01
N ALA A 49 10.52 -11.88 5.75
CA ALA A 49 11.75 -12.56 5.34
C ALA A 49 12.99 -12.04 6.09
N SER A 50 13.03 -10.75 6.43
CA SER A 50 14.12 -10.18 7.23
C SER A 50 14.19 -10.74 8.65
N TYR A 51 13.04 -11.07 9.26
CA TYR A 51 12.99 -11.70 10.59
C TYR A 51 13.41 -13.16 10.57
N PHE A 52 13.23 -13.88 9.46
CA PHE A 52 13.72 -15.26 9.30
C PHE A 52 15.23 -15.34 9.03
N VAL A 53 15.75 -14.43 8.20
CA VAL A 53 17.17 -14.42 7.80
C VAL A 53 18.04 -13.64 8.80
N GLY A 54 17.47 -12.68 9.52
CA GLY A 54 18.21 -11.76 10.39
C GLY A 54 19.07 -10.74 9.64
N SER A 55 18.72 -10.42 8.39
CA SER A 55 19.50 -9.53 7.53
C SER A 55 18.98 -8.09 7.56
N VAL A 56 19.85 -7.16 7.99
CA VAL A 56 19.56 -5.72 8.03
C VAL A 56 19.32 -5.16 6.62
N ALA A 57 19.91 -5.75 5.58
CA ALA A 57 19.72 -5.31 4.20
C ALA A 57 18.26 -5.48 3.75
N LEU A 58 17.61 -6.58 4.13
CA LEU A 58 16.20 -6.84 3.81
C LEU A 58 15.28 -5.88 4.56
N THR A 59 15.59 -5.57 5.82
CA THR A 59 14.83 -4.57 6.58
C THR A 59 14.94 -3.18 5.97
N LYS A 60 16.13 -2.78 5.48
CA LYS A 60 16.31 -1.51 4.77
C LYS A 60 15.57 -1.47 3.43
N ALA A 61 15.58 -2.56 2.68
CA ALA A 61 14.80 -2.68 1.45
C ALA A 61 13.29 -2.55 1.74
N ALA A 62 12.78 -3.25 2.77
CA ALA A 62 11.39 -3.11 3.21
C ALA A 62 11.04 -1.65 3.58
N GLY A 63 11.95 -0.95 4.27
CA GLY A 63 11.78 0.46 4.61
C GLY A 63 11.71 1.40 3.40
N ALA A 64 12.50 1.14 2.35
CA ALA A 64 12.46 1.92 1.12
C ALA A 64 11.11 1.76 0.38
N PHE A 65 10.59 0.52 0.30
CA PHE A 65 9.23 0.28 -0.21
C PHE A 65 8.17 0.97 0.65
N GLY A 66 8.31 0.95 1.97
CA GLY A 66 7.40 1.66 2.88
C GLY A 66 7.36 3.17 2.67
N LEU A 67 8.50 3.80 2.39
CA LEU A 67 8.57 5.23 2.11
C LEU A 67 7.77 5.60 0.86
N ILE A 68 7.91 4.81 -0.21
CA ILE A 68 7.17 5.00 -1.46
C ILE A 68 5.67 4.79 -1.23
N ALA A 69 5.30 3.79 -0.43
CA ALA A 69 3.91 3.54 -0.07
C ALA A 69 3.27 4.72 0.69
N VAL A 70 3.99 5.35 1.63
CA VAL A 70 3.47 6.53 2.36
C VAL A 70 3.26 7.72 1.43
N VAL A 71 4.18 7.97 0.50
CA VAL A 71 4.02 9.06 -0.48
C VAL A 71 2.79 8.81 -1.37
N ALA A 72 2.58 7.57 -1.82
CA ALA A 72 1.38 7.19 -2.56
C ALA A 72 0.11 7.36 -1.72
N ALA A 73 0.12 6.93 -0.46
CA ALA A 73 -1.01 7.07 0.45
C ALA A 73 -1.38 8.54 0.73
N LEU A 74 -0.37 9.40 0.86
CA LEU A 74 -0.58 10.84 1.01
C LEU A 74 -1.24 11.44 -0.24
N TYR A 75 -0.90 10.96 -1.43
CA TYR A 75 -1.58 11.37 -2.65
C TYR A 75 -3.03 10.88 -2.67
N ASP A 76 -3.29 9.59 -2.40
CA ASP A 76 -4.66 9.04 -2.35
C ASP A 76 -5.52 9.78 -1.31
N THR A 77 -4.94 10.08 -0.15
CA THR A 77 -5.62 10.83 0.93
C THR A 77 -5.87 12.28 0.51
N PHE A 78 -4.92 12.93 -0.16
CA PHE A 78 -5.12 14.27 -0.69
C PHE A 78 -6.22 14.30 -1.76
N ALA A 79 -6.25 13.33 -2.67
CA ALA A 79 -7.30 13.19 -3.67
C ALA A 79 -8.68 12.94 -3.04
N LEU A 80 -8.75 12.18 -1.95
CA LEU A 80 -9.98 11.92 -1.19
C LEU A 80 -10.47 13.17 -0.43
N LEU A 81 -9.55 13.93 0.16
CA LEU A 81 -9.87 15.12 0.96
C LEU A 81 -10.16 16.36 0.11
N ALA A 82 -9.57 16.46 -1.08
CA ALA A 82 -9.74 17.58 -2.01
C ALA A 82 -11.11 17.52 -2.73
N THR A 83 -12.19 17.72 -1.98
CA THR A 83 -13.54 17.94 -2.52
C THR A 83 -13.65 19.36 -3.09
N LYS A 84 -14.40 19.56 -4.19
CA LYS A 84 -14.62 20.87 -4.87
C LYS A 84 -15.09 22.02 -3.97
N GLN A 85 -15.61 21.71 -2.78
CA GLN A 85 -16.04 22.69 -1.78
C GLN A 85 -14.89 23.21 -0.90
N ASN A 86 -13.74 22.52 -0.86
CA ASN A 86 -12.70 22.72 0.16
C ASN A 86 -11.30 23.02 -0.44
N SER A 87 -11.05 22.77 -1.73
CA SER A 87 -9.75 23.04 -2.33
C SER A 87 -9.83 23.46 -3.80
N TYR A 88 -9.08 24.50 -4.18
CA TYR A 88 -8.94 24.99 -5.56
C TYR A 88 -8.08 24.07 -6.46
N PHE A 89 -7.44 23.04 -5.89
CA PHE A 89 -6.51 22.15 -6.60
C PHE A 89 -6.98 20.69 -6.53
N THR A 90 -7.81 20.29 -7.50
CA THR A 90 -8.16 18.87 -7.69
C THR A 90 -7.07 18.21 -8.53
N LEU A 91 -6.22 17.39 -7.89
CA LEU A 91 -5.24 16.58 -8.61
C LEU A 91 -5.97 15.52 -9.46
N PRO A 92 -5.62 15.37 -10.76
CA PRO A 92 -6.31 14.46 -11.65
C PRO A 92 -6.09 13.01 -11.19
N VAL A 93 -7.16 12.39 -10.70
CA VAL A 93 -7.22 10.94 -10.52
C VAL A 93 -7.46 10.37 -11.91
N ILE A 94 -6.46 9.73 -12.51
CA ILE A 94 -6.60 9.06 -13.81
C ILE A 94 -7.54 7.86 -13.59
N PRO A 95 -8.79 7.91 -14.08
CA PRO A 95 -9.69 6.76 -14.03
C PRO A 95 -9.26 5.80 -15.13
N LEU A 96 -9.32 4.49 -14.86
CA LEU A 96 -9.18 3.48 -15.92
C LEU A 96 -10.21 3.76 -17.03
N PRO A 97 -9.83 3.68 -18.33
CA PRO A 97 -10.76 3.87 -19.43
C PRO A 97 -11.81 2.75 -19.39
N GLY A 98 -13.04 3.09 -19.02
CA GLY A 98 -14.17 2.15 -18.91
C GLY A 98 -15.01 2.24 -17.63
N SER A 99 -14.60 3.04 -16.63
CA SER A 99 -15.44 3.30 -15.45
C SER A 99 -16.29 4.55 -15.67
N GLU A 100 -17.49 4.35 -16.22
CA GLU A 100 -18.57 5.33 -16.15
C GLU A 100 -19.09 5.40 -14.71
N ALA A 101 -18.37 6.13 -13.86
CA ALA A 101 -18.90 6.59 -12.59
C ALA A 101 -18.68 8.09 -12.50
N LYS A 102 -19.55 8.81 -13.20
CA LYS A 102 -20.18 10.03 -12.72
C LYS A 102 -19.21 11.08 -12.17
N GLN A 103 -18.72 11.89 -13.10
CA GLN A 103 -18.72 13.33 -12.92
C GLN A 103 -20.14 13.76 -12.47
N GLU A 104 -20.42 13.84 -11.17
CA GLU A 104 -21.59 14.58 -10.69
C GLU A 104 -21.24 15.34 -9.41
N LYS A 105 -21.16 16.66 -9.63
CA LYS A 105 -21.01 17.79 -8.71
C LYS A 105 -19.66 17.97 -8.04
#